data_AF-A0ABD1NKU4-F1
#
_entry.id   AF-A0ABD1NKU4-F1
#
_cell.length_a   1.000
_cell.length_b   1.000
_cell.length_c   1.000
_cell.angle_alpha   90.00
_cell.angle_beta   90.00
_cell.angle_gamma   90.00
#
_symmetry.space_group_name_H-M   'P 1'
#
loop_
_entity.id
_entity.type
_entity.pdbx_description
1 polymer ?
#
loop_
_entity_poly.entity_id
_entity_poly.type
_entity_poly.pdbx_seq_one_letter_code
_entity_poly.pdbx_strand_id
1 'polypeptide(L)'
;MRNGSLDKWLHPMTLNAKYSGTLSLDQRLNIVIDVASALHYLHHECEKPIIHCDLKPSNVLLDDDMIAHVSDFGIARLISTIDGSTSKQTSTIGVKGTIGYAPPEYGMGAAVSMNGDMYSFGILVLEMFTGRKPTDEIFGDCQNLHNYVKKSFSDDLFQILDPSLVPEKMKNSQNLSPEVEHCLASLFNIGLACSVESAKERMTIIDVNKELNKIRNTFLACKLQQLNVGNNKLNGGIPSFIGNFSSLILLSVGINNLEGDVPHEICHLKNLVEIYMPGNKLIGTFPFCLYNMSSLIMISAAANQFNGSLPPNMFHTLSSLKAFLIGDNQISGTIPSSITNASLLSTIEITENYFVGQVPGMGKLHDLQHLALSLNNLGYNSINDLNFLKSLTNCSKLQLLAISYNNFGGHLPNSLGNLSTQLDHLYLGVIRYQEKFLRQLET
;
A
#
# COMPACT_ATOMS: atom_id res chain seq x y z
N MET A 1 0.96 -33.92 3.48
CA MET A 1 0.70 -32.65 4.18
C MET A 1 -0.80 -32.45 4.36
N ARG A 2 -1.24 -31.71 5.40
CA ARG A 2 -2.68 -31.63 5.76
C ARG A 2 -3.54 -30.90 4.73
N ASN A 3 -3.00 -29.85 4.10
CA ASN A 3 -3.74 -29.07 3.09
C ASN A 3 -3.74 -29.72 1.69
N GLY A 4 -3.12 -30.89 1.53
CA GLY A 4 -3.15 -31.64 0.27
C GLY A 4 -2.28 -31.03 -0.82
N SER A 5 -2.63 -31.28 -2.08
CA SER A 5 -1.92 -30.76 -3.25
C SER A 5 -2.54 -29.46 -3.76
N LEU A 6 -1.74 -28.62 -4.40
CA LEU A 6 -2.17 -27.37 -5.04
C LEU A 6 -3.31 -27.59 -6.05
N ASP A 7 -3.30 -28.71 -6.80
CA ASP A 7 -4.38 -29.08 -7.73
C ASP A 7 -5.77 -29.06 -7.07
N LYS A 8 -5.88 -29.49 -5.81
CA LYS A 8 -7.18 -29.49 -5.09
C LYS A 8 -7.70 -28.09 -4.77
N TRP A 9 -6.81 -27.11 -4.68
CA TRP A 9 -7.15 -25.72 -4.39
C TRP A 9 -7.47 -24.92 -5.64
N LEU A 10 -6.77 -25.22 -6.74
CA LEU A 10 -7.06 -24.61 -8.04
C LEU A 10 -8.33 -25.20 -8.68
N HIS A 11 -8.57 -26.50 -8.48
CA HIS A 11 -9.63 -27.25 -9.16
C HIS A 11 -10.43 -28.14 -8.20
N PRO A 12 -11.20 -27.55 -7.27
CA PRO A 12 -11.97 -28.31 -6.29
C PRO A 12 -13.05 -29.17 -6.97
N MET A 13 -13.03 -30.49 -6.75
CA MET A 13 -14.11 -31.38 -7.19
C MET A 13 -15.37 -31.11 -6.35
N THR A 14 -16.42 -30.58 -6.97
CA THR A 14 -17.71 -30.34 -6.31
C THR A 14 -18.44 -31.66 -6.07
N LEU A 15 -18.53 -32.07 -4.80
CA LEU A 15 -19.68 -32.71 -4.13
C LEU A 15 -19.20 -33.34 -2.81
N ASN A 16 -18.76 -32.50 -1.86
CA ASN A 16 -19.05 -32.67 -0.43
C ASN A 16 -18.34 -31.55 0.35
N ALA A 17 -19.17 -30.75 1.00
CA ALA A 17 -18.79 -29.61 1.82
C ALA A 17 -17.74 -29.98 2.88
N LYS A 18 -16.50 -29.53 2.68
CA LYS A 18 -15.49 -29.31 3.75
C LYS A 18 -14.25 -28.51 3.33
N TYR A 19 -14.02 -28.31 2.02
CA TYR A 19 -12.94 -27.47 1.51
C TYR A 19 -13.53 -26.29 0.75
N SER A 20 -13.67 -25.14 1.42
CA SER A 20 -14.20 -23.89 0.85
C SER A 20 -13.11 -22.85 0.56
N GLY A 21 -11.84 -23.25 0.58
CA GLY A 21 -10.72 -22.31 0.48
C GLY A 21 -10.36 -22.01 -0.97
N THR A 22 -10.64 -20.78 -1.42
CA THR A 22 -10.00 -20.23 -2.62
C THR A 22 -8.65 -19.62 -2.22
N LEU A 23 -7.60 -19.83 -3.01
CA LEU A 23 -6.30 -19.20 -2.76
C LEU A 23 -6.32 -17.72 -3.16
N SER A 24 -5.97 -16.85 -2.21
CA SER A 24 -5.79 -15.42 -2.45
C SER A 24 -4.57 -15.16 -3.35
N LEU A 25 -4.47 -13.93 -3.88
CA LEU A 25 -3.31 -13.50 -4.67
C LEU A 25 -1.99 -13.60 -3.89
N ASP A 26 -1.96 -13.25 -2.60
CA ASP A 26 -0.76 -13.46 -1.77
C ASP A 26 -0.39 -14.92 -1.62
N GLN A 27 -1.37 -15.80 -1.37
CA GLN A 27 -1.10 -17.21 -1.20
C GLN A 27 -0.53 -17.79 -2.49
N ARG A 28 -1.10 -17.47 -3.66
CA ARG A 28 -0.57 -17.93 -4.95
C ARG A 28 0.84 -17.39 -5.21
N LEU A 29 1.10 -16.11 -4.93
CA LEU A 29 2.44 -15.52 -5.07
C LEU A 29 3.46 -16.23 -4.16
N ASN A 30 3.12 -16.50 -2.90
CA ASN A 30 4.00 -17.22 -1.98
C ASN A 30 4.28 -18.65 -2.46
N ILE A 31 3.24 -19.36 -2.92
CA ILE A 31 3.40 -20.71 -3.49
C ILE A 31 4.33 -20.70 -4.71
N VAL A 32 4.22 -19.72 -5.61
CA VAL A 32 5.13 -19.55 -6.75
C VAL A 32 6.58 -19.40 -6.26
N ILE A 33 6.81 -18.56 -5.25
CA ILE A 33 8.13 -18.30 -4.67
C ILE A 33 8.72 -19.54 -4.01
N ASP A 34 7.92 -20.29 -3.27
CA ASP A 34 8.35 -21.52 -2.60
C ASP A 34 8.75 -22.59 -3.63
N VAL A 35 7.94 -22.78 -4.68
CA VAL A 35 8.26 -23.70 -5.79
C VAL A 35 9.53 -23.26 -6.53
N ALA A 36 9.68 -21.96 -6.80
CA ALA A 36 10.87 -21.43 -7.46
C ALA A 36 12.15 -21.61 -6.62
N SER A 37 12.02 -21.43 -5.29
CA SER A 37 13.11 -21.66 -4.33
C SER A 37 13.52 -23.13 -4.30
N ALA A 38 12.54 -24.05 -4.32
CA ALA A 38 12.81 -25.49 -4.40
C ALA A 38 13.53 -25.87 -5.70
N LEU A 39 13.11 -25.34 -6.86
CA LEU A 39 13.80 -25.58 -8.13
C LEU A 39 15.22 -25.01 -8.13
N HIS A 40 15.44 -23.81 -7.58
CA HIS A 40 16.77 -23.24 -7.46
C HIS A 40 17.70 -24.14 -6.64
N TYR A 41 17.21 -24.63 -5.49
CA TYR A 41 17.94 -25.57 -4.67
C TYR A 41 18.31 -26.85 -5.45
N LEU A 42 17.35 -27.45 -6.15
CA LEU A 42 17.55 -28.67 -6.94
C LEU A 42 18.56 -28.47 -8.08
N HIS A 43 18.50 -27.33 -8.77
CA HIS A 43 19.32 -27.06 -9.95
C HIS A 43 20.73 -26.57 -9.62
N HIS A 44 20.91 -25.83 -8.53
CA HIS A 44 22.14 -25.07 -8.29
C HIS A 44 22.79 -25.28 -6.91
N GLU A 45 22.05 -25.72 -5.90
CA GLU A 45 22.59 -25.88 -4.54
C GLU A 45 22.90 -27.34 -4.19
N CYS A 46 22.31 -28.29 -4.92
CA CYS A 46 22.65 -29.71 -4.80
C CYS A 46 24.04 -30.01 -5.40
N GLU A 47 24.83 -30.88 -4.75
CA GLU A 47 26.15 -31.31 -5.24
C GLU A 47 26.10 -31.83 -6.70
N LYS A 48 25.05 -32.57 -7.02
CA LYS A 48 24.69 -32.94 -8.39
C LYS A 48 23.32 -32.34 -8.71
N PRO A 49 23.18 -31.58 -9.79
CA PRO A 49 21.89 -31.02 -10.16
C PRO A 49 20.81 -32.09 -10.32
N ILE A 50 19.65 -31.83 -9.73
CA ILE A 50 18.48 -32.71 -9.76
C ILE A 50 17.44 -32.09 -10.69
N ILE A 51 17.03 -32.81 -11.72
CA ILE A 51 15.92 -32.42 -12.61
C ILE A 51 14.67 -33.18 -12.19
N HIS A 52 13.59 -32.46 -11.86
CA HIS A 52 12.35 -33.05 -11.35
C HIS A 52 11.59 -33.84 -12.41
N CYS A 53 11.50 -33.31 -13.63
CA CYS A 53 10.86 -33.89 -14.82
C CYS A 53 9.32 -34.04 -14.78
N ASP A 54 8.64 -33.70 -13.68
CA ASP A 54 7.17 -33.85 -13.55
C ASP A 54 6.56 -32.76 -12.65
N LEU A 55 6.99 -31.51 -12.81
CA LEU A 55 6.44 -30.42 -12.02
C LEU A 55 5.02 -30.07 -12.50
N LYS A 56 4.05 -30.14 -11.59
CA LYS A 56 2.63 -29.86 -11.84
C LYS A 56 1.89 -29.61 -10.51
N PRO A 57 0.69 -29.00 -10.49
CA PRO A 57 -0.01 -28.68 -9.25
C PRO A 57 -0.30 -29.88 -8.33
N SER A 58 -0.48 -31.09 -8.84
CA SER A 58 -0.68 -32.28 -7.99
C SER A 58 0.58 -32.73 -7.27
N ASN A 59 1.76 -32.32 -7.74
CA ASN A 59 3.07 -32.60 -7.17
C ASN A 59 3.59 -31.45 -6.28
N VAL A 60 2.80 -30.40 -6.07
CA VAL A 60 3.08 -29.34 -5.10
C VAL A 60 2.15 -29.53 -3.90
N LEU A 61 2.71 -29.84 -2.74
CA LEU A 61 1.95 -30.07 -1.50
C LEU A 61 1.99 -28.83 -0.61
N LEU A 62 0.88 -28.56 0.08
CA LEU A 62 0.76 -27.43 1.01
C LEU A 62 0.72 -27.93 2.45
N ASP A 63 1.60 -27.39 3.30
CA ASP A 63 1.61 -27.68 4.73
C ASP A 63 0.60 -26.82 5.51
N ASP A 64 0.66 -26.89 6.84
CA ASP A 64 -0.30 -26.23 7.75
C ASP A 64 -0.26 -24.70 7.65
N ASP A 65 0.89 -24.13 7.27
CA ASP A 65 1.13 -22.69 7.14
C ASP A 65 0.94 -22.20 5.69
N MET A 66 0.41 -23.06 4.81
CA MET A 66 0.27 -22.83 3.36
C MET A 66 1.60 -22.64 2.63
N ILE A 67 2.71 -23.14 3.20
CA ILE A 67 4.01 -23.16 2.53
C ILE A 67 3.99 -24.31 1.52
N ALA A 68 4.50 -24.04 0.32
CA ALA A 68 4.51 -25.02 -0.76
C ALA A 68 5.78 -25.88 -0.74
N HIS A 69 5.60 -27.17 -0.96
CA HIS A 69 6.68 -28.15 -1.00
C HIS A 69 6.57 -28.99 -2.27
N VAL A 70 7.63 -28.97 -3.08
CA VAL A 70 7.73 -29.81 -4.28
C VAL A 70 7.90 -31.27 -3.88
N SER A 71 7.14 -32.17 -4.50
CA SER A 71 7.05 -33.59 -4.15
C SER A 71 7.01 -34.48 -5.41
N ASP A 72 7.04 -35.79 -5.21
CA ASP A 72 7.05 -36.81 -6.28
C ASP A 72 8.29 -36.76 -7.20
N PHE A 73 9.42 -37.14 -6.63
CA PHE A 73 10.69 -37.30 -7.34
C PHE A 73 10.82 -38.66 -8.07
N GLY A 74 9.71 -39.37 -8.30
CA GLY A 74 9.72 -40.74 -8.83
C GLY A 74 10.39 -40.87 -10.21
N ILE A 75 10.39 -39.80 -11.01
CA ILE A 75 11.08 -39.73 -12.30
C ILE A 75 12.22 -38.71 -12.34
N ALA A 76 12.66 -38.20 -11.18
CA ALA A 76 13.75 -37.25 -11.12
C ALA A 76 15.06 -37.85 -11.64
N ARG A 77 15.99 -36.98 -12.06
CA ARG A 77 17.27 -37.37 -12.66
C ARG A 77 18.41 -36.55 -12.08
N LEU A 78 19.51 -37.22 -11.77
CA LEU A 78 20.78 -36.59 -11.40
C LEU A 78 21.61 -36.34 -12.66
N ILE A 79 22.12 -35.12 -12.84
CA ILE A 79 23.07 -34.81 -13.91
C ILE A 79 24.49 -34.94 -13.35
N SER A 80 25.26 -35.92 -13.85
CA SER A 80 26.70 -36.02 -13.55
C SER A 80 27.47 -35.03 -14.42
N THR A 81 28.20 -34.10 -13.81
CA THR A 81 29.09 -33.13 -14.48
C THR A 81 30.52 -33.64 -14.71
N ILE A 82 30.79 -34.93 -14.47
CA ILE A 82 32.13 -35.50 -14.60
C ILE A 82 32.46 -35.72 -16.09
N ASP A 83 33.44 -34.97 -16.58
CA ASP A 83 34.16 -35.08 -17.85
C ASP A 83 33.39 -34.91 -19.16
N GLY A 84 33.05 -33.65 -19.51
CA GLY A 84 32.93 -33.13 -20.89
C GLY A 84 31.96 -33.82 -21.85
N SER A 85 31.26 -34.86 -21.39
CA SER A 85 30.36 -35.71 -22.11
C SER A 85 29.23 -36.06 -21.14
N THR A 86 28.01 -35.66 -21.49
CA THR A 86 26.81 -35.97 -20.74
C THR A 86 26.64 -37.48 -20.69
N SER A 87 27.04 -38.12 -19.59
CA SER A 87 26.81 -39.54 -19.40
C SER A 87 25.31 -39.79 -19.36
N LYS A 88 24.80 -40.39 -20.44
CA LYS A 88 23.39 -40.66 -20.67
C LYS A 88 22.94 -41.77 -19.71
N GLN A 89 22.33 -41.42 -18.58
CA GLN A 89 21.48 -42.37 -17.86
C GLN A 89 20.19 -42.58 -18.65
N THR A 90 20.26 -43.45 -19.65
CA THR A 90 19.13 -43.93 -20.46
C THR A 90 18.53 -45.17 -19.81
N SER A 91 17.36 -45.02 -19.20
CA SER A 91 16.41 -46.11 -19.00
C SER A 91 15.03 -45.56 -18.62
N THR A 92 14.30 -45.10 -19.64
CA THR A 92 12.86 -45.37 -19.84
C THR A 92 12.47 -44.85 -21.24
N ILE A 93 11.91 -45.74 -22.06
CA ILE A 93 11.48 -45.53 -23.46
C ILE A 93 10.08 -44.84 -23.52
N GLY A 94 9.67 -44.18 -22.43
CA GLY A 94 8.37 -43.50 -22.33
C GLY A 94 8.50 -41.99 -22.50
N VAL A 95 7.44 -41.35 -23.01
CA VAL A 95 7.25 -39.89 -22.95
C VAL A 95 7.42 -39.45 -21.50
N LYS A 96 8.31 -38.48 -21.25
CA LYS A 96 8.64 -38.01 -19.89
C LYS A 96 7.81 -36.78 -19.55
N GLY A 97 7.20 -36.80 -18.37
CA GLY A 97 6.36 -35.73 -17.85
C GLY A 97 4.86 -35.94 -18.12
N THR A 98 4.06 -35.06 -17.54
CA THR A 98 2.60 -35.09 -17.67
C THR A 98 2.11 -34.26 -18.85
N ILE A 99 1.07 -34.74 -19.55
CA ILE A 99 0.44 -34.03 -20.68
C ILE A 99 0.05 -32.60 -20.24
N GLY A 100 0.37 -31.62 -21.08
CA GLY A 100 0.14 -30.19 -20.81
C GLY A 100 1.28 -29.49 -20.08
N TYR A 101 2.11 -30.21 -19.33
CA TYR A 101 3.28 -29.68 -18.60
C TYR A 101 4.61 -30.14 -19.18
N ALA A 102 4.60 -31.20 -19.99
CA ALA A 102 5.78 -31.75 -20.62
C ALA A 102 6.35 -30.77 -21.68
N PRO A 103 7.66 -30.47 -21.65
CA PRO A 103 8.30 -29.64 -22.66
C PRO A 103 8.19 -30.25 -24.06
N PRO A 104 7.99 -29.45 -25.12
CA PRO A 104 7.81 -29.96 -26.48
C PRO A 104 9.03 -30.76 -26.99
N GLU A 105 10.24 -30.37 -26.59
CA GLU A 105 11.48 -31.05 -27.01
C GLU A 105 11.60 -32.48 -26.45
N TYR A 106 10.92 -32.81 -25.34
CA TYR A 106 10.93 -34.18 -24.80
C TYR A 106 10.17 -35.14 -25.71
N GLY A 107 9.12 -34.67 -26.40
CA GLY A 107 8.44 -35.42 -27.45
C GLY A 107 9.29 -35.65 -28.69
N MET A 108 10.32 -34.82 -28.91
CA MET A 108 11.30 -34.93 -30.00
C MET A 108 12.53 -35.76 -29.63
N GLY A 109 12.54 -36.40 -28.46
CA GLY A 109 13.63 -37.25 -27.98
C GLY A 109 14.80 -36.49 -27.34
N ALA A 110 14.62 -35.21 -26.98
CA ALA A 110 15.64 -34.45 -26.25
C ALA A 110 15.87 -35.04 -24.84
N ALA A 111 17.08 -34.83 -24.31
CA ALA A 111 17.42 -35.22 -22.95
C ALA A 111 16.73 -34.30 -21.93
N VAL A 112 16.52 -34.82 -20.72
CA VAL A 112 16.01 -34.01 -19.61
C VAL A 112 17.01 -32.92 -19.23
N SER A 113 16.52 -31.78 -18.79
CA SER A 113 17.33 -30.60 -18.52
C SER A 113 16.62 -29.68 -17.53
N MET A 114 17.38 -28.77 -16.91
CA MET A 114 16.83 -27.70 -16.05
C MET A 114 15.77 -26.89 -16.80
N ASN A 115 16.00 -26.62 -18.09
CA ASN A 115 15.08 -25.86 -18.92
C ASN A 115 13.74 -26.59 -19.13
N GLY A 116 13.71 -27.92 -19.02
CA GLY A 116 12.46 -28.67 -19.03
C GLY A 116 11.64 -28.44 -17.76
N ASP A 117 12.27 -28.46 -16.58
CA ASP A 117 11.60 -28.07 -15.33
C ASP A 117 11.09 -26.62 -15.41
N MET A 118 11.86 -25.70 -16.04
CA MET A 118 11.42 -24.32 -16.26
C MET A 118 10.17 -24.23 -17.12
N TYR A 119 10.03 -25.05 -18.16
CA TYR A 119 8.80 -25.08 -18.97
C TYR A 119 7.59 -25.49 -18.11
N SER A 120 7.72 -26.59 -17.36
CA SER A 120 6.67 -27.07 -16.47
C SER A 120 6.33 -26.05 -15.38
N PHE A 121 7.34 -25.36 -14.83
CA PHE A 121 7.14 -24.24 -13.90
C PHE A 121 6.34 -23.10 -14.54
N GLY A 122 6.68 -22.72 -15.78
CA GLY A 122 5.95 -21.69 -16.51
C GLY A 122 4.47 -22.03 -16.67
N ILE A 123 4.16 -23.27 -17.08
CA ILE A 123 2.76 -23.74 -17.19
C ILE A 123 2.06 -23.74 -15.83
N LEU A 124 2.73 -24.20 -14.77
CA LEU A 124 2.20 -24.17 -13.40
C LEU A 124 1.85 -22.75 -12.95
N VAL A 125 2.70 -21.75 -13.25
CA VAL A 125 2.41 -20.34 -12.98
C VAL A 125 1.19 -19.86 -13.78
N LEU A 126 1.12 -20.15 -15.08
CA LEU A 126 -0.01 -19.74 -15.90
C LEU A 126 -1.33 -20.34 -15.42
N GLU A 127 -1.33 -21.62 -15.03
CA GLU A 127 -2.51 -22.28 -14.48
C GLU A 127 -2.93 -21.65 -13.14
N MET A 128 -1.97 -21.37 -12.25
CA MET A 128 -2.25 -20.70 -10.99
C MET A 128 -2.88 -19.32 -11.16
N PHE A 129 -2.65 -18.58 -12.24
CA PHE A 129 -3.25 -17.24 -12.39
C PHE A 129 -4.46 -17.21 -13.33
N THR A 130 -4.64 -18.24 -14.16
CA THR A 130 -5.83 -18.38 -15.01
C THR A 130 -6.93 -19.23 -14.39
N GLY A 131 -6.59 -20.13 -13.47
CA GLY A 131 -7.51 -21.14 -12.96
C GLY A 131 -7.93 -22.17 -14.01
N ARG A 132 -7.19 -22.30 -15.12
CA ARG A 132 -7.50 -23.20 -16.25
C ARG A 132 -6.48 -24.32 -16.33
N LYS A 133 -6.94 -25.57 -16.48
CA LYS A 133 -6.01 -26.69 -16.65
C LYS A 133 -5.41 -26.65 -18.05
N PRO A 134 -4.12 -26.95 -18.23
CA PRO A 134 -3.51 -27.08 -19.56
C PRO A 134 -4.21 -28.10 -20.48
N THR A 135 -5.02 -29.00 -19.91
CA THR A 135 -5.77 -30.05 -20.60
C THR A 135 -7.28 -29.75 -20.72
N ASP A 136 -7.73 -28.54 -20.39
CA ASP A 136 -9.15 -28.18 -20.55
C ASP A 136 -9.57 -28.29 -22.03
N GLU A 137 -10.79 -28.78 -22.27
CA GLU A 137 -11.33 -29.02 -23.62
C GLU A 137 -11.31 -27.78 -24.52
N ILE A 138 -11.35 -26.59 -23.91
CA ILE A 138 -11.27 -25.30 -24.61
C ILE A 138 -9.99 -25.13 -25.44
N PHE A 139 -8.93 -25.88 -25.14
CA PHE A 139 -7.63 -25.75 -25.79
C PHE A 139 -7.50 -26.56 -27.10
N GLY A 140 -8.42 -27.50 -27.38
CA GLY A 140 -8.46 -28.25 -28.65
C GLY A 140 -7.10 -28.82 -29.10
N ASP A 141 -6.96 -29.12 -30.40
CA ASP A 141 -5.74 -29.76 -30.93
C ASP A 141 -4.60 -28.76 -31.28
N CYS A 142 -4.88 -27.46 -31.30
CA CYS A 142 -3.96 -26.43 -31.83
C CYS A 142 -3.63 -25.30 -30.84
N GLN A 143 -4.19 -25.31 -29.62
CA GLN A 143 -3.86 -24.34 -28.58
C GLN A 143 -3.39 -25.04 -27.31
N ASN A 144 -2.52 -24.37 -26.58
CA ASN A 144 -2.11 -24.77 -25.24
C ASN A 144 -2.24 -23.53 -24.34
N LEU A 145 -2.17 -23.73 -23.02
CA LEU A 145 -2.34 -22.65 -22.06
C LEU A 145 -1.40 -21.47 -22.31
N HIS A 146 -0.14 -21.74 -22.68
CA HIS A 146 0.82 -20.70 -23.07
C HIS A 146 0.30 -19.84 -24.23
N ASN A 147 -0.11 -20.47 -25.33
CA ASN A 147 -0.58 -19.77 -26.53
C ASN A 147 -1.89 -19.03 -26.30
N TYR A 148 -2.77 -19.55 -25.45
CA TYR A 148 -3.98 -18.85 -25.03
C TYR A 148 -3.64 -17.56 -24.27
N VAL A 149 -2.82 -17.67 -23.21
CA VAL A 149 -2.38 -16.50 -22.45
C VAL A 149 -1.65 -15.51 -23.34
N LYS A 150 -0.69 -15.97 -24.16
CA LYS A 150 0.11 -15.11 -25.03
C LYS A 150 -0.74 -14.28 -26.01
N LYS A 151 -1.83 -14.85 -26.54
CA LYS A 151 -2.75 -14.16 -27.44
C LYS A 151 -3.61 -13.13 -26.72
N SER A 152 -4.09 -13.46 -25.52
CA SER A 152 -5.01 -12.59 -24.77
C SER A 152 -4.31 -11.56 -23.89
N PHE A 153 -3.02 -11.76 -23.58
CA PHE A 153 -2.24 -10.89 -22.70
C PHE A 153 -2.05 -9.48 -23.26
N SER A 154 -2.12 -9.28 -24.59
CA SER A 154 -2.06 -7.96 -25.22
C SER A 154 -3.37 -7.18 -25.17
N ASP A 155 -4.50 -7.87 -24.96
CA ASP A 155 -5.82 -7.30 -25.19
C ASP A 155 -6.51 -6.89 -23.87
N ASP A 156 -6.58 -7.82 -22.90
CA ASP A 156 -7.20 -7.56 -21.59
C ASP A 156 -6.81 -8.64 -20.55
N LEU A 157 -6.05 -8.25 -19.52
CA LEU A 157 -5.61 -9.13 -18.44
C LEU A 157 -6.79 -9.74 -17.65
N PHE A 158 -7.89 -9.01 -17.52
CA PHE A 158 -9.05 -9.45 -16.73
C PHE A 158 -9.76 -10.66 -17.33
N GLN A 159 -9.67 -10.84 -18.65
CA GLN A 159 -10.35 -11.95 -19.33
C GLN A 159 -9.70 -13.30 -19.06
N ILE A 160 -8.40 -13.29 -18.80
CA ILE A 160 -7.63 -14.50 -18.54
C ILE A 160 -7.41 -14.78 -17.06
N LEU A 161 -7.62 -13.80 -16.19
CA LEU A 161 -7.40 -13.92 -14.75
C LEU A 161 -8.45 -14.83 -14.09
N ASP A 162 -8.01 -15.66 -13.15
CA ASP A 162 -8.92 -16.44 -12.29
C ASP A 162 -9.87 -15.50 -11.54
N PRO A 163 -11.21 -15.65 -11.70
CA PRO A 163 -12.19 -14.80 -11.05
C PRO A 163 -12.10 -14.77 -9.52
N SER A 164 -11.57 -15.83 -8.90
CA SER A 164 -11.38 -15.89 -7.44
C SER A 164 -10.25 -14.98 -6.93
N LEU A 165 -9.38 -14.49 -7.81
CA LEU A 165 -8.34 -13.52 -7.49
C LEU A 165 -8.84 -12.07 -7.46
N VAL A 166 -10.05 -11.81 -7.97
CA VAL A 166 -10.66 -10.48 -7.98
C VAL A 166 -11.50 -10.29 -6.71
N PRO A 167 -11.12 -9.37 -5.80
CA PRO A 167 -11.87 -9.14 -4.56
C PRO A 167 -13.32 -8.73 -4.84
N GLU A 168 -14.28 -9.20 -4.05
CA GLU A 168 -15.71 -8.88 -4.25
C GLU A 168 -16.01 -7.38 -4.23
N LYS A 169 -15.25 -6.60 -3.45
CA LYS A 169 -15.35 -5.13 -3.40
C LYS A 169 -14.93 -4.44 -4.71
N MET A 170 -14.16 -5.10 -5.58
CA MET A 170 -13.68 -4.59 -6.87
C MET A 170 -14.52 -5.04 -8.07
N LYS A 171 -15.48 -5.96 -7.87
CA LYS A 171 -16.40 -6.41 -8.94
C LYS A 171 -17.27 -5.25 -9.48
N ASN A 172 -17.51 -4.21 -8.67
CA ASN A 172 -18.33 -3.06 -9.05
C ASN A 172 -17.55 -1.93 -9.74
N SER A 173 -16.21 -1.92 -9.66
CA SER A 173 -15.37 -0.86 -10.24
C SER A 173 -14.58 -1.29 -11.49
N GLN A 174 -14.64 -2.57 -11.88
CA GLN A 174 -13.89 -3.19 -12.98
C GLN A 174 -12.36 -2.97 -12.99
N ASN A 175 -11.79 -2.25 -12.02
CA ASN A 175 -10.39 -1.86 -12.02
C ASN A 175 -9.69 -2.37 -10.76
N LEU A 176 -8.63 -3.14 -10.97
CA LEU A 176 -7.61 -3.46 -9.98
C LEU A 176 -6.80 -2.19 -9.70
N SER A 177 -6.09 -2.14 -8.57
CA SER A 177 -5.11 -1.06 -8.41
C SER A 177 -4.02 -1.25 -9.47
N PRO A 178 -3.48 -0.17 -10.07
CA PRO A 178 -2.45 -0.26 -11.10
C PRO A 178 -1.24 -1.11 -10.67
N GLU A 179 -0.93 -1.12 -9.37
CA GLU A 179 0.18 -1.88 -8.82
C GLU A 179 -0.13 -3.39 -8.74
N VAL A 180 -1.36 -3.76 -8.39
CA VAL A 180 -1.79 -5.16 -8.40
C VAL A 180 -1.85 -5.69 -9.83
N GLU A 181 -2.34 -4.87 -10.77
CA GLU A 181 -2.33 -5.19 -12.20
C GLU A 181 -0.90 -5.39 -12.70
N HIS A 182 0.03 -4.50 -12.34
CA HIS A 182 1.44 -4.64 -12.67
C HIS A 182 2.09 -5.91 -12.07
N CYS A 183 1.72 -6.27 -10.84
CA CYS A 183 2.19 -7.51 -10.22
C CYS A 183 1.69 -8.74 -10.98
N LEU A 184 0.40 -8.79 -11.32
CA LEU A 184 -0.19 -9.87 -12.10
C LEU A 184 0.43 -9.96 -13.49
N ALA A 185 0.58 -8.83 -14.20
CA ALA A 185 1.23 -8.78 -15.50
C ALA A 185 2.67 -9.33 -15.44
N SER A 186 3.43 -8.97 -14.41
CA SER A 186 4.78 -9.50 -14.17
C SER A 186 4.79 -11.01 -13.93
N LEU A 187 3.82 -11.54 -13.18
CA LEU A 187 3.67 -12.99 -12.94
C LEU A 187 3.33 -13.77 -14.22
N PHE A 188 2.44 -13.23 -15.06
CA PHE A 188 2.14 -13.81 -16.37
C PHE A 188 3.36 -13.77 -17.30
N ASN A 189 4.12 -12.68 -17.30
CA ASN A 189 5.36 -12.58 -18.07
C ASN A 189 6.39 -13.63 -17.64
N ILE A 190 6.53 -13.92 -16.34
CA ILE A 190 7.36 -15.02 -15.85
C ILE A 190 6.84 -16.36 -16.42
N GLY A 191 5.54 -16.63 -16.29
CA GLY A 191 4.93 -17.86 -16.81
C GLY A 191 5.17 -18.05 -18.31
N LEU A 192 4.96 -17.00 -19.11
CA LEU A 192 5.20 -16.99 -20.56
C LEU A 192 6.68 -17.18 -20.89
N ALA A 193 7.58 -16.43 -20.25
CA ALA A 193 9.01 -16.51 -20.52
C ALA A 193 9.61 -17.86 -20.12
N CYS A 194 9.07 -18.52 -19.09
CA CYS A 194 9.51 -19.87 -18.69
C CYS A 194 9.00 -20.96 -19.64
N SER A 195 7.83 -20.77 -20.27
CA SER A 195 7.15 -21.78 -21.09
C SER A 195 7.27 -21.56 -22.61
N VAL A 196 8.25 -20.77 -23.07
CA VAL A 196 8.55 -20.66 -24.51
C VAL A 196 9.04 -21.99 -25.10
N GLU A 197 8.76 -22.22 -26.39
CA GLU A 197 9.12 -23.47 -27.07
C GLU A 197 10.64 -23.70 -27.08
N SER A 198 11.42 -22.67 -27.40
CA SER A 198 12.89 -22.74 -27.44
C SER A 198 13.46 -22.87 -26.03
N ALA A 199 13.97 -24.06 -25.69
CA ALA A 199 14.55 -24.33 -24.37
C ALA A 199 15.67 -23.37 -23.97
N LYS A 200 16.41 -22.79 -24.94
CA LYS A 200 17.51 -21.85 -24.68
C LYS A 200 17.05 -20.43 -24.36
N GLU A 201 15.82 -20.08 -24.73
CA GLU A 201 15.24 -18.74 -24.51
C GLU A 201 14.43 -18.67 -23.21
N ARG A 202 14.24 -19.81 -22.54
CA ARG A 202 13.50 -19.86 -21.28
C ARG A 202 14.23 -19.06 -20.21
N MET A 203 13.46 -18.29 -19.45
CA MET A 203 13.95 -17.59 -18.26
C MET A 203 14.56 -18.60 -17.29
N THR A 204 15.75 -18.30 -16.77
CA THR A 204 16.44 -19.18 -15.80
C THR A 204 15.81 -19.07 -14.42
N ILE A 205 15.97 -20.09 -13.58
CA ILE A 205 15.42 -20.05 -12.21
C ILE A 205 16.03 -18.91 -11.37
N ILE A 206 17.28 -18.52 -11.65
CA ILE A 206 17.97 -17.39 -11.01
C ILE A 206 17.25 -16.08 -11.36
N ASP A 207 16.93 -15.87 -12.64
CA ASP A 207 16.21 -14.68 -13.10
C ASP A 207 14.76 -14.67 -12.59
N VAL A 208 14.09 -15.83 -12.56
CA VAL A 208 12.76 -15.99 -11.95
C VAL A 208 12.78 -15.53 -10.50
N ASN A 209 13.71 -16.02 -9.68
CA ASN A 209 13.80 -15.63 -8.27
C ASN A 209 14.07 -14.12 -8.09
N LYS A 210 14.88 -13.53 -8.98
CA LYS A 210 15.12 -12.09 -8.97
C LYS A 210 13.85 -11.29 -9.25
N GLU A 211 13.08 -11.68 -10.27
CA GLU A 211 11.82 -11.01 -10.61
C GLU A 211 10.73 -11.25 -9.56
N LEU A 212 10.59 -12.47 -9.05
CA LEU A 212 9.64 -12.79 -7.98
C LEU A 212 9.92 -11.99 -6.70
N ASN A 213 11.19 -11.80 -6.32
CA ASN A 213 11.54 -10.97 -5.17
C ASN A 213 11.14 -9.49 -5.37
N LYS A 214 11.30 -8.94 -6.58
CA LYS A 214 10.80 -7.60 -6.90
C LYS A 214 9.28 -7.53 -6.78
N ILE A 215 8.57 -8.48 -7.38
CA ILE A 215 7.11 -8.56 -7.32
C ILE A 215 6.63 -8.65 -5.87
N ARG A 216 7.25 -9.50 -5.05
CA ARG A 216 6.93 -9.63 -3.62
C ARG A 216 7.08 -8.30 -2.89
N ASN A 217 8.19 -7.59 -3.08
CA ASN A 217 8.43 -6.32 -2.40
C ASN A 217 7.42 -5.24 -2.81
N THR A 218 7.15 -5.12 -4.12
CA THR A 218 6.13 -4.20 -4.64
C THR A 218 4.75 -4.54 -4.08
N PHE A 219 4.38 -5.82 -4.11
CA PHE A 219 3.08 -6.27 -3.64
C PHE A 219 2.87 -6.06 -2.14
N LEU A 220 3.91 -6.32 -1.32
CA LEU A 220 3.87 -6.04 0.12
C LEU A 220 3.72 -4.55 0.41
N ALA A 221 4.43 -3.69 -0.33
CA ALA A 221 4.27 -2.24 -0.18
C ALA A 221 2.83 -1.79 -0.49
N CYS A 222 2.20 -2.38 -1.51
CA CYS A 222 0.83 -2.06 -1.89
C CYS A 222 -0.23 -2.60 -0.91
N LYS A 223 0.14 -3.38 0.10
CA LYS A 223 -0.77 -3.88 1.14
C LYS A 223 -0.74 -3.09 2.44
N LEU A 224 0.31 -2.32 2.68
CA LEU A 224 0.48 -1.60 3.94
C LEU A 224 -0.56 -0.49 4.04
N GLN A 225 -1.48 -0.60 5.01
CA GLN A 225 -2.53 0.39 5.25
C GLN A 225 -2.18 1.35 6.40
N GLN A 226 -1.36 0.91 7.33
CA GLN A 226 -0.98 1.71 8.49
C GLN A 226 0.52 1.60 8.71
N LEU A 227 1.19 2.74 8.73
CA LEU A 227 2.60 2.84 9.10
C LEU A 227 2.68 3.73 10.34
N ASN A 228 2.99 3.14 11.48
CA ASN A 228 3.24 3.87 12.71
C ASN A 228 4.65 3.56 13.20
N VAL A 229 5.52 4.57 13.15
CA VAL A 229 6.89 4.56 13.66
C VAL A 229 7.10 5.66 14.71
N GLY A 230 6.01 6.18 15.27
CA GLY A 230 6.05 7.26 16.23
C GLY A 230 6.68 6.87 17.56
N ASN A 231 7.09 7.87 18.34
CA ASN A 231 7.70 7.72 19.66
C ASN A 231 8.99 6.86 19.64
N ASN A 232 9.90 7.22 18.75
CA ASN A 232 11.19 6.58 18.59
C ASN A 232 12.32 7.62 18.58
N LYS A 233 13.55 7.18 18.28
CA LYS A 233 14.72 8.06 18.12
C LYS A 233 15.19 8.15 16.66
N LEU A 234 14.30 7.89 15.70
CA LEU A 234 14.63 7.90 14.27
C LEU A 234 15.13 9.28 13.84
N ASN A 235 16.09 9.32 12.94
CA ASN A 235 16.71 10.55 12.42
C ASN A 235 16.81 10.50 10.89
N GLY A 236 17.34 11.57 10.29
CA GLY A 236 17.32 11.75 8.83
C GLY A 236 15.93 12.17 8.34
N GLY A 237 15.77 12.26 7.02
CA GLY A 237 14.50 12.67 6.41
C GLY A 237 13.49 11.55 6.23
N ILE A 238 12.22 11.92 6.05
CA ILE A 238 11.18 10.99 5.62
C ILE A 238 11.56 10.51 4.21
N PRO A 239 11.82 9.21 3.99
CA PRO A 239 12.29 8.72 2.70
C PRO A 239 11.22 8.82 1.60
N SER A 240 11.63 9.12 0.37
CA SER A 240 10.73 9.20 -0.79
C SER A 240 10.00 7.89 -1.11
N PHE A 241 10.55 6.73 -0.73
CA PHE A 241 9.88 5.44 -0.94
C PHE A 241 8.54 5.33 -0.20
N ILE A 242 8.24 6.25 0.74
CA ILE A 242 6.92 6.30 1.40
C ILE A 242 5.79 6.33 0.37
N GLY A 243 5.99 6.97 -0.79
CA GLY A 243 5.01 7.02 -1.86
C GLY A 243 4.71 5.68 -2.54
N ASN A 244 5.48 4.62 -2.27
CA ASN A 244 5.22 3.28 -2.80
C ASN A 244 4.10 2.56 -2.03
N PHE A 245 3.71 3.04 -0.85
CA PHE A 245 2.65 2.44 -0.05
C PHE A 245 1.27 2.93 -0.51
N SER A 246 0.87 2.64 -1.74
CA SER A 246 -0.36 3.19 -2.37
C SER A 246 -1.67 2.92 -1.61
N SER A 247 -1.70 1.87 -0.77
CA SER A 247 -2.85 1.54 0.09
C SER A 247 -2.80 2.19 1.48
N LEU A 248 -1.83 3.06 1.76
CA LEU A 248 -1.67 3.66 3.08
C LEU A 248 -2.83 4.59 3.41
N ILE A 249 -3.45 4.35 4.56
CA ILE A 249 -4.57 5.09 5.14
C ILE A 249 -4.07 5.97 6.29
N LEU A 250 -3.15 5.45 7.10
CA LEU A 250 -2.58 6.14 8.26
C LEU A 250 -1.07 6.17 8.16
N LEU A 251 -0.50 7.38 8.22
CA LEU A 251 0.93 7.62 8.38
C LEU A 251 1.20 8.33 9.70
N SER A 252 1.90 7.65 10.62
CA SER A 252 2.35 8.24 11.88
C SER A 252 3.87 8.11 12.03
N VAL A 253 4.55 9.26 12.05
CA VAL A 253 6.01 9.41 12.21
C VAL A 253 6.38 10.34 13.36
N GLY A 254 5.39 10.73 14.18
CA GLY A 254 5.56 11.73 15.24
C GLY A 254 6.51 11.32 16.36
N ILE A 255 7.01 12.30 17.13
CA ILE A 255 7.88 12.13 18.30
C ILE A 255 9.14 11.34 17.91
N ASN A 256 9.95 11.96 17.05
CA ASN A 256 11.21 11.42 16.56
C ASN A 256 12.23 12.58 16.39
N ASN A 257 13.38 12.31 15.76
CA ASN A 257 14.37 13.32 15.37
C ASN A 257 14.41 13.49 13.83
N LEU A 258 13.30 13.28 13.13
CA LEU A 258 13.26 13.40 11.67
C LEU A 258 13.49 14.85 11.25
N GLU A 259 14.22 15.05 10.16
CA GLU A 259 14.63 16.37 9.66
C GLU A 259 14.41 16.51 8.15
N GLY A 260 14.63 17.70 7.58
CA GLY A 260 14.39 17.93 6.16
C GLY A 260 12.90 18.11 5.81
N ASP A 261 12.61 18.15 4.52
CA ASP A 261 11.25 18.39 4.02
C ASP A 261 10.40 17.11 4.04
N VAL A 262 9.08 17.28 4.03
CA VAL A 262 8.15 16.17 3.70
C VAL A 262 8.29 15.86 2.20
N PRO A 263 8.60 14.61 1.81
CA PRO A 263 8.83 14.25 0.41
C PRO A 263 7.59 14.45 -0.45
N HIS A 264 7.79 14.91 -1.69
CA HIS A 264 6.70 15.10 -2.65
C HIS A 264 5.99 13.78 -3.00
N GLU A 265 6.66 12.63 -2.86
CA GLU A 265 6.09 11.30 -3.09
C GLU A 265 4.91 10.96 -2.18
N ILE A 266 4.69 11.71 -1.09
CA ILE A 266 3.46 11.61 -0.29
C ILE A 266 2.20 11.87 -1.14
N CYS A 267 2.34 12.59 -2.26
CA CYS A 267 1.28 12.84 -3.22
C CYS A 267 0.76 11.56 -3.92
N HIS A 268 1.50 10.45 -3.87
CA HIS A 268 1.08 9.16 -4.42
C HIS A 268 0.08 8.42 -3.50
N LEU A 269 -0.01 8.82 -2.22
CA LEU A 269 -0.83 8.15 -1.21
C LEU A 269 -2.31 8.55 -1.29
N LYS A 270 -2.99 8.21 -2.39
CA LYS A 270 -4.37 8.67 -2.67
C LYS A 270 -5.42 8.21 -1.66
N ASN A 271 -5.12 7.18 -0.87
CA ASN A 271 -6.01 6.62 0.15
C ASN A 271 -5.74 7.19 1.56
N LEU A 272 -4.81 8.14 1.71
CA LEU A 272 -4.42 8.65 3.01
C LEU A 272 -5.57 9.42 3.66
N VAL A 273 -5.88 9.06 4.90
CA VAL A 273 -6.96 9.64 5.72
C VAL A 273 -6.37 10.40 6.91
N GLU A 274 -5.29 9.88 7.48
CA GLU A 274 -4.68 10.44 8.68
C GLU A 274 -3.16 10.57 8.52
N ILE A 275 -2.66 11.76 8.83
CA ILE A 275 -1.22 12.03 8.87
C ILE A 275 -0.84 12.66 10.22
N TYR A 276 0.11 12.02 10.90
CA TYR A 276 0.66 12.44 12.17
C TYR A 276 2.18 12.54 12.05
N MET A 277 2.71 13.75 12.17
CA MET A 277 4.15 14.03 12.20
C MET A 277 4.56 15.00 13.32
N PRO A 278 3.89 15.07 14.50
CA PRO A 278 4.24 16.07 15.49
C PRO A 278 5.60 15.80 16.14
N GLY A 279 6.25 16.80 16.71
CA GLY A 279 7.46 16.62 17.53
C GLY A 279 8.65 16.05 16.75
N ASN A 280 9.02 16.73 15.67
CA ASN A 280 10.19 16.42 14.84
C ASN A 280 10.96 17.73 14.52
N LYS A 281 11.92 17.66 13.59
CA LYS A 281 12.69 18.81 13.08
C LYS A 281 12.41 19.01 11.58
N LEU A 282 11.20 18.69 11.14
CA LEU A 282 10.81 18.83 9.73
C LEU A 282 10.74 20.32 9.36
N ILE A 283 11.23 20.66 8.18
CA ILE A 283 11.32 22.03 7.66
C ILE A 283 10.46 22.19 6.38
N GLY A 284 10.51 23.39 5.81
CA GLY A 284 9.89 23.70 4.52
C GLY A 284 8.38 23.85 4.62
N THR A 285 7.69 23.62 3.50
CA THR A 285 6.23 23.70 3.39
C THR A 285 5.63 22.32 3.18
N PHE A 286 4.34 22.15 3.50
CA PHE A 286 3.64 20.93 3.11
C PHE A 286 3.58 20.80 1.57
N PRO A 287 3.86 19.61 1.00
CA PRO A 287 3.66 19.35 -0.42
C PRO A 287 2.25 19.76 -0.87
N PHE A 288 2.16 20.52 -1.96
CA PHE A 288 0.90 21.19 -2.37
C PHE A 288 -0.27 20.22 -2.56
N CYS A 289 0.02 18.98 -2.96
CA CYS A 289 -1.00 17.94 -3.12
C CYS A 289 -1.76 17.61 -1.84
N LEU A 290 -1.16 17.75 -0.64
CA LEU A 290 -1.83 17.49 0.63
C LEU A 290 -3.07 18.39 0.80
N TYR A 291 -3.01 19.62 0.29
CA TYR A 291 -4.14 20.54 0.31
C TYR A 291 -5.29 20.12 -0.63
N ASN A 292 -5.07 19.16 -1.53
CA ASN A 292 -6.07 18.67 -2.49
C ASN A 292 -6.56 17.25 -2.17
N MET A 293 -6.19 16.68 -1.03
CA MET A 293 -6.58 15.31 -0.65
C MET A 293 -7.88 15.32 0.16
N SER A 294 -9.01 15.21 -0.54
CA SER A 294 -10.36 15.23 0.05
C SER A 294 -10.65 14.06 1.01
N SER A 295 -9.81 13.03 1.00
CA SER A 295 -9.86 11.89 1.93
C SER A 295 -9.35 12.23 3.33
N LEU A 296 -8.55 13.29 3.49
CA LEU A 296 -7.93 13.62 4.77
C LEU A 296 -8.96 14.06 5.81
N ILE A 297 -8.91 13.40 6.96
CA ILE A 297 -9.71 13.67 8.16
C ILE A 297 -8.86 14.29 9.25
N MET A 298 -7.57 13.95 9.30
CA MET A 298 -6.64 14.35 10.34
C MET A 298 -5.31 14.82 9.75
N ILE A 299 -4.90 16.04 10.09
CA ILE A 299 -3.54 16.53 9.85
C ILE A 299 -2.98 17.02 11.18
N SER A 300 -1.97 16.31 11.70
CA SER A 300 -1.20 16.72 12.87
C SER A 300 0.28 16.84 12.50
N ALA A 301 0.83 18.03 12.67
CA ALA A 301 2.20 18.39 12.33
C ALA A 301 2.82 19.36 13.35
N ALA A 302 2.26 19.40 14.56
CA ALA A 302 2.68 20.32 15.61
C ALA A 302 4.13 20.12 16.06
N ALA A 303 4.76 21.14 16.64
CA ALA A 303 6.14 21.07 17.14
C ALA A 303 7.15 20.61 16.08
N ASN A 304 7.27 21.41 15.01
CA ASN A 304 8.22 21.24 13.90
C ASN A 304 8.79 22.62 13.51
N GLN A 305 9.47 22.71 12.36
CA GLN A 305 10.02 23.94 11.80
C GLN A 305 9.37 24.28 10.46
N PHE A 306 8.12 23.86 10.24
CA PHE A 306 7.38 24.17 9.01
C PHE A 306 7.18 25.69 8.88
N ASN A 307 7.34 26.20 7.66
CA ASN A 307 7.25 27.62 7.35
C ASN A 307 6.34 27.88 6.13
N GLY A 308 6.41 29.10 5.58
CA GLY A 308 5.57 29.51 4.46
C GLY A 308 4.17 29.92 4.90
N SER A 309 3.21 29.90 3.98
CA SER A 309 1.82 30.29 4.25
C SER A 309 0.82 29.26 3.75
N LEU A 310 -0.34 29.20 4.41
CA LEU A 310 -1.42 28.30 4.01
C LEU A 310 -2.10 28.79 2.71
N PRO A 311 -2.37 27.91 1.73
CA PRO A 311 -3.06 28.31 0.51
C PRO A 311 -4.47 28.84 0.79
N PRO A 312 -4.89 29.99 0.19
CA PRO A 312 -6.18 30.61 0.47
C PRO A 312 -7.41 29.72 0.23
N ASN A 313 -7.31 28.73 -0.65
CA ASN A 313 -8.39 27.86 -1.10
C ASN A 313 -8.29 26.40 -0.60
N MET A 314 -7.35 26.07 0.29
CA MET A 314 -7.11 24.67 0.70
C MET A 314 -8.34 23.98 1.31
N PHE A 315 -9.20 24.73 2.00
CA PHE A 315 -10.38 24.16 2.65
C PHE A 315 -11.58 23.98 1.70
N HIS A 316 -11.45 24.34 0.41
CA HIS A 316 -12.45 23.98 -0.60
C HIS A 316 -12.41 22.48 -0.94
N THR A 317 -11.24 21.88 -0.83
CA THR A 317 -10.94 20.48 -1.21
C THR A 317 -10.87 19.58 0.02
N LEU A 318 -10.39 20.09 1.16
CA LEU A 318 -10.34 19.39 2.45
C LEU A 318 -11.69 19.36 3.17
N SER A 319 -12.76 18.94 2.48
CA SER A 319 -14.13 18.94 3.03
C SER A 319 -14.38 17.89 4.11
N SER A 320 -13.57 16.82 4.16
CA SER A 320 -13.65 15.74 5.15
C SER A 320 -12.88 16.03 6.45
N LEU A 321 -12.10 17.11 6.47
CA LEU A 321 -11.13 17.38 7.55
C LEU A 321 -11.87 17.67 8.87
N LYS A 322 -11.48 16.96 9.93
CA LYS A 322 -12.04 17.10 11.28
C LYS A 322 -11.10 17.76 12.26
N ALA A 323 -9.78 17.55 12.10
CA ALA A 323 -8.81 18.27 12.91
C ALA A 323 -7.59 18.70 12.09
N PHE A 324 -7.14 19.91 12.42
CA PHE A 324 -6.00 20.55 11.81
C PHE A 324 -5.10 21.12 12.91
N LEU A 325 -4.02 20.40 13.21
CA LEU A 325 -3.12 20.64 14.34
C LEU A 325 -1.72 20.95 13.81
N ILE A 326 -1.35 22.23 13.75
CA ILE A 326 -0.08 22.71 13.19
C ILE A 326 0.64 23.68 14.12
N GLY A 327 0.31 23.65 15.42
CA GLY A 327 0.92 24.52 16.42
C GLY A 327 2.44 24.33 16.58
N ASP A 328 3.11 25.27 17.24
CA ASP A 328 4.56 25.25 17.50
C ASP A 328 5.37 25.03 16.21
N ASN A 329 5.24 25.99 15.28
CA ASN A 329 5.87 25.99 13.97
C ASN A 329 6.23 27.43 13.57
N GLN A 330 6.71 27.62 12.33
CA GLN A 330 7.11 28.90 11.75
C GLN A 330 6.16 29.35 10.62
N ILE A 331 4.90 28.90 10.64
CA ILE A 331 3.94 29.18 9.58
C ILE A 331 3.45 30.62 9.70
N SER A 332 3.37 31.32 8.56
CA SER A 332 3.07 32.75 8.45
C SER A 332 1.91 33.02 7.49
N GLY A 333 1.57 34.30 7.31
CA GLY A 333 0.45 34.71 6.46
C GLY A 333 -0.89 34.66 7.20
N THR A 334 -2.00 34.74 6.45
CA THR A 334 -3.35 34.80 7.03
C THR A 334 -3.98 33.43 7.19
N ILE A 335 -4.88 33.28 8.17
CA ILE A 335 -5.79 32.12 8.22
C ILE A 335 -6.70 32.17 6.97
N PRO A 336 -6.71 31.14 6.10
CA PRO A 336 -7.54 31.14 4.90
C PRO A 336 -9.03 31.31 5.21
N SER A 337 -9.70 32.26 4.57
CA SER A 337 -11.15 32.46 4.75
C SER A 337 -12.00 31.28 4.26
N SER A 338 -11.43 30.46 3.37
CA SER A 338 -12.03 29.18 2.94
C SER A 338 -12.20 28.18 4.09
N ILE A 339 -11.59 28.38 5.27
CA ILE A 339 -11.77 27.50 6.44
C ILE A 339 -13.24 27.26 6.78
N THR A 340 -14.11 28.23 6.46
CA THR A 340 -15.57 28.12 6.64
C THR A 340 -16.25 27.08 5.74
N ASN A 341 -15.56 26.56 4.72
CA ASN A 341 -16.04 25.50 3.83
C ASN A 341 -15.82 24.09 4.40
N ALA A 342 -14.89 23.92 5.33
CA ALA A 342 -14.59 22.63 5.95
C ALA A 342 -15.56 22.36 7.12
N SER A 343 -16.83 22.12 6.79
CA SER A 343 -17.94 22.06 7.75
C SER A 343 -17.81 20.99 8.86
N LEU A 344 -16.96 19.98 8.66
CA LEU A 344 -16.70 18.90 9.62
C LEU A 344 -15.55 19.23 10.58
N LEU A 345 -14.87 20.37 10.44
CA LEU A 345 -13.81 20.79 11.34
C LEU A 345 -14.34 20.92 12.77
N SER A 346 -13.74 20.13 13.64
CA SER A 346 -14.01 20.07 15.07
C SER A 346 -12.88 20.64 15.91
N THR A 347 -11.64 20.54 15.45
CA THR A 347 -10.45 20.97 16.20
C THR A 347 -9.52 21.76 15.29
N ILE A 348 -9.20 22.98 15.68
CA ILE A 348 -8.24 23.86 15.01
C ILE A 348 -7.22 24.30 16.05
N GLU A 349 -5.98 23.88 15.88
CA GLU A 349 -4.86 24.20 16.77
C GLU A 349 -3.70 24.75 15.95
N ILE A 350 -3.51 26.08 15.97
CA ILE A 350 -2.42 26.77 15.27
C ILE A 350 -1.53 27.58 16.21
N THR A 351 -1.64 27.31 17.51
CA THR A 351 -0.94 28.01 18.58
C THR A 351 0.56 28.10 18.32
N GLU A 352 1.21 29.21 18.67
CA GLU A 352 2.68 29.36 18.55
C GLU A 352 3.15 29.27 17.09
N ASN A 353 2.72 30.23 16.28
CA ASN A 353 3.10 30.43 14.88
C ASN A 353 3.23 31.94 14.57
N TYR A 354 3.44 32.29 13.30
CA TYR A 354 3.54 33.67 12.82
C TYR A 354 2.31 34.13 12.02
N PHE A 355 1.12 33.58 12.28
CA PHE A 355 -0.10 33.99 11.57
C PHE A 355 -0.41 35.47 11.84
N VAL A 356 -0.82 36.19 10.79
CA VAL A 356 -1.15 37.62 10.81
C VAL A 356 -2.56 37.86 10.30
N GLY A 357 -3.04 39.08 10.54
CA GLY A 357 -4.30 39.58 9.98
C GLY A 357 -5.54 39.18 10.76
N GLN A 358 -6.70 39.43 10.18
CA GLN A 358 -7.98 39.18 10.86
C GLN A 358 -8.33 37.70 10.86
N VAL A 359 -8.94 37.26 11.96
CA VAL A 359 -9.52 35.92 12.06
C VAL A 359 -10.81 35.88 11.24
N PRO A 360 -10.96 34.94 10.29
CA PRO A 360 -12.21 34.79 9.53
C PRO A 360 -13.36 34.35 10.44
N GLY A 361 -14.58 34.75 10.14
CA GLY A 361 -15.76 34.32 10.89
C GLY A 361 -16.05 32.82 10.68
N MET A 362 -16.01 32.02 11.74
CA MET A 362 -16.12 30.55 11.69
C MET A 362 -17.52 30.01 12.00
N GLY A 363 -18.55 30.85 12.01
CA GLY A 363 -19.91 30.45 12.39
C GLY A 363 -20.62 29.40 11.53
N LYS A 364 -19.99 28.90 10.46
CA LYS A 364 -20.46 27.74 9.67
C LYS A 364 -19.90 26.40 10.16
N LEU A 365 -18.90 26.43 11.04
CA LEU A 365 -18.27 25.25 11.62
C LEU A 365 -19.10 24.77 12.80
N HIS A 366 -20.25 24.15 12.51
CA HIS A 366 -21.21 23.73 13.55
C HIS A 366 -20.66 22.61 14.46
N ASP A 367 -19.66 21.87 13.98
CA ASP A 367 -19.00 20.81 14.72
C ASP A 367 -17.76 21.28 15.51
N LEU A 368 -17.42 22.58 15.44
CA LEU A 368 -16.24 23.15 16.10
C LEU A 368 -16.36 23.01 17.62
N GLN A 369 -15.38 22.30 18.19
CA GLN A 369 -15.24 22.02 19.61
C GLN A 369 -14.05 22.79 20.18
N HIS A 370 -12.90 22.77 19.52
CA HIS A 370 -11.68 23.40 20.02
C HIS A 370 -11.12 24.37 18.99
N LEU A 371 -10.93 25.62 19.40
CA LEU A 371 -10.31 26.68 18.60
C LEU A 371 -9.18 27.32 19.40
N ALA A 372 -7.95 27.03 19.00
CA ALA A 372 -6.76 27.55 19.64
C ALA A 372 -5.87 28.27 18.61
N LEU A 373 -5.79 29.58 18.79
CA LEU A 373 -5.11 30.56 17.95
C LEU A 373 -4.05 31.33 18.75
N SER A 374 -3.74 30.89 19.97
CA SER A 374 -2.88 31.62 20.89
C SER A 374 -1.47 31.81 20.33
N LEU A 375 -0.70 32.77 20.86
CA LEU A 375 0.73 32.95 20.53
C LEU A 375 0.96 33.12 19.01
N ASN A 376 0.26 34.08 18.42
CA ASN A 376 0.38 34.45 17.01
C ASN A 376 0.43 35.99 16.88
N ASN A 377 0.42 36.50 15.65
CA ASN A 377 0.40 37.94 15.34
C ASN A 377 -0.98 38.39 14.80
N LEU A 378 -2.07 37.70 15.16
CA LEU A 378 -3.41 37.97 14.65
C LEU A 378 -3.97 39.28 15.18
N GLY A 379 -4.74 39.99 14.35
CA GLY A 379 -5.26 41.32 14.66
C GLY A 379 -4.33 42.46 14.22
N TYR A 380 -4.89 43.67 14.18
CA TYR A 380 -4.21 44.90 13.79
C TYR A 380 -4.27 45.96 14.89
N ASN A 381 -4.53 45.56 16.14
CA ASN A 381 -4.88 46.43 17.24
C ASN A 381 -6.08 47.35 16.89
N SER A 382 -7.04 46.82 16.14
CA SER A 382 -8.21 47.54 15.64
C SER A 382 -9.47 47.21 16.45
N ILE A 383 -10.42 48.14 16.51
CA ILE A 383 -11.69 47.96 17.24
C ILE A 383 -12.53 46.78 16.73
N ASN A 384 -12.29 46.34 15.49
CA ASN A 384 -13.04 45.29 14.81
C ASN A 384 -12.40 43.90 14.89
N ASP A 385 -11.24 43.76 15.53
CA ASP A 385 -10.46 42.52 15.51
C ASP A 385 -11.19 41.34 16.16
N LEU A 386 -12.04 41.62 17.15
CA LEU A 386 -12.82 40.61 17.87
C LEU A 386 -14.20 40.31 17.24
N ASN A 387 -14.52 40.88 16.07
CA ASN A 387 -15.83 40.68 15.43
C ASN A 387 -16.12 39.22 15.06
N PHE A 388 -15.09 38.40 14.83
CA PHE A 388 -15.27 36.97 14.54
C PHE A 388 -15.92 36.21 15.71
N LEU A 389 -15.77 36.67 16.96
CA LEU A 389 -16.40 36.06 18.13
C LEU A 389 -17.92 36.04 18.02
N LYS A 390 -18.52 37.02 17.35
CA LYS A 390 -19.96 37.03 17.08
C LYS A 390 -20.39 35.84 16.21
N SER A 391 -19.54 35.38 15.30
CA SER A 391 -19.85 34.22 14.47
C SER A 391 -19.75 32.90 15.25
N LEU A 392 -18.90 32.83 16.27
CA LEU A 392 -18.71 31.64 17.09
C LEU A 392 -19.92 31.30 17.98
N THR A 393 -20.88 32.22 18.16
CA THR A 393 -22.14 31.91 18.85
C THR A 393 -22.95 30.83 18.11
N ASN A 394 -22.67 30.61 16.82
CA ASN A 394 -23.29 29.54 16.02
C ASN A 394 -22.59 28.17 16.19
N CYS A 395 -21.45 28.13 16.88
CA CYS A 395 -20.69 26.91 17.16
C CYS A 395 -21.14 26.34 18.52
N SER A 396 -22.28 25.66 18.55
CA SER A 396 -22.93 25.20 19.79
C SER A 396 -22.21 24.04 20.51
N LYS A 397 -21.18 23.46 19.89
CA LYS A 397 -20.31 22.42 20.47
C LYS A 397 -18.98 22.96 20.97
N LEU A 398 -18.75 24.28 20.92
CA LEU A 398 -17.48 24.87 21.31
C LEU A 398 -17.23 24.62 22.81
N GLN A 399 -16.09 24.02 23.12
CA GLN A 399 -15.61 23.66 24.46
C GLN A 399 -14.36 24.44 24.86
N LEU A 400 -13.50 24.76 23.89
CA LEU A 400 -12.26 25.48 24.13
C LEU A 400 -12.10 26.63 23.13
N LEU A 401 -11.87 27.83 23.65
CA LEU A 401 -11.48 29.00 22.88
C LEU A 401 -10.22 29.63 23.48
N ALA A 402 -9.11 29.56 22.77
CA ALA A 402 -7.84 30.16 23.15
C ALA A 402 -7.36 31.14 22.08
N ILE A 403 -7.29 32.43 22.40
CA ILE A 403 -6.85 33.50 21.47
C ILE A 403 -5.81 34.41 22.11
N SER A 404 -5.21 33.95 23.21
CA SER A 404 -4.27 34.71 24.03
C SER A 404 -2.99 35.03 23.26
N TYR A 405 -2.25 36.08 23.66
CA TYR A 405 -0.97 36.45 23.02
C TYR A 405 -1.10 36.66 21.50
N ASN A 406 -1.91 37.65 21.12
CA ASN A 406 -2.10 38.13 19.76
C ASN A 406 -2.15 39.67 19.76
N ASN A 407 -2.28 40.28 18.58
CA ASN A 407 -2.39 41.73 18.39
C ASN A 407 -3.85 42.21 18.31
N PHE A 408 -4.77 41.56 19.02
CA PHE A 408 -6.18 41.95 19.00
C PHE A 408 -6.42 43.28 19.72
N GLY A 409 -7.05 44.23 19.03
CA GLY A 409 -7.51 45.49 19.63
C GLY A 409 -9.01 45.51 19.93
N GLY A 410 -9.48 46.67 20.39
CA GLY A 410 -10.90 46.93 20.62
C GLY A 410 -11.41 46.52 21.99
N HIS A 411 -12.71 46.26 22.07
CA HIS A 411 -13.42 45.91 23.29
C HIS A 411 -13.95 44.49 23.21
N LEU A 412 -14.02 43.79 24.35
CA LEU A 412 -14.67 42.50 24.43
C LEU A 412 -16.17 42.65 24.05
N PRO A 413 -16.66 41.95 23.02
CA PRO A 413 -18.04 42.10 22.60
C PRO A 413 -18.99 41.34 23.53
N ASN A 414 -20.21 41.87 23.71
CA ASN A 414 -21.27 41.20 24.51
C ASN A 414 -21.62 39.79 23.98
N SER A 415 -21.34 39.50 22.71
CA SER A 415 -21.52 38.16 22.13
C SER A 415 -20.68 37.08 22.82
N LEU A 416 -19.64 37.45 23.57
CA LEU A 416 -18.86 36.53 24.38
C LEU A 416 -19.74 35.78 25.41
N GLY A 417 -20.74 36.46 25.98
CA GLY A 417 -21.71 35.85 26.90
C GLY A 417 -22.71 34.90 26.22
N ASN A 418 -22.77 34.91 24.89
CA ASN A 418 -23.66 34.07 24.07
C ASN A 418 -22.89 32.94 23.35
N LEU A 419 -21.63 32.69 23.73
CA LEU A 419 -20.91 31.53 23.24
C LEU A 419 -21.54 30.23 23.76
N SER A 420 -21.08 29.10 23.22
CA SER A 420 -21.55 27.76 23.56
C SER A 420 -21.71 27.53 25.07
N THR A 421 -22.80 26.88 25.47
CA THR A 421 -23.01 26.43 26.85
C THR A 421 -22.13 25.25 27.24
N GLN A 422 -21.40 24.67 26.29
CA GLN A 422 -20.39 23.63 26.53
C GLN A 422 -18.98 24.21 26.73
N LEU A 423 -18.83 25.54 26.74
CA LEU A 423 -17.52 26.18 26.84
C LEU A 423 -16.92 25.95 28.24
N ASP A 424 -15.90 25.10 28.30
CA ASP A 424 -15.19 24.76 29.54
C ASP A 424 -13.95 25.63 29.73
N HIS A 425 -13.30 26.04 28.64
CA HIS A 425 -12.04 26.76 28.66
C HIS A 425 -12.08 28.01 27.77
N LEU A 426 -11.78 29.18 28.35
CA LEU A 426 -11.77 30.47 27.67
C LEU A 426 -10.50 31.25 28.02
N TYR A 427 -9.54 31.29 27.10
CA TYR A 427 -8.25 31.96 27.26
C TYR A 427 -8.17 33.18 26.36
N LEU A 428 -8.41 34.37 26.93
CA LEU A 428 -8.40 35.66 26.24
C LEU A 428 -7.24 36.58 26.66
N GLY A 429 -6.43 36.17 27.63
CA GLY A 429 -5.56 37.06 28.40
C GLY A 429 -4.07 36.70 28.34
N VAL A 430 -3.22 37.63 28.78
CA VAL A 430 -1.78 37.46 28.89
C VAL A 430 -1.46 36.71 30.19
N ILE A 431 -1.73 35.41 30.30
CA ILE A 431 -1.28 34.62 31.46
C ILE A 431 -0.18 33.66 31.05
N ARG A 432 1.00 33.88 31.64
CA ARG A 432 2.28 33.23 31.35
C ARG A 432 2.42 31.82 31.96
N TYR A 433 1.32 31.16 32.31
CA TYR A 433 1.36 29.84 32.94
C TYR A 433 1.06 28.74 31.93
N GLN A 434 2.15 28.19 31.37
CA GLN A 434 2.27 26.87 30.75
C GLN A 434 0.95 26.25 30.26
N GLU A 435 0.52 26.56 29.04
CA GLU A 435 -0.40 25.72 28.24
C GLU A 435 0.30 24.41 27.81
N LYS A 436 0.90 23.69 28.77
CA LYS A 436 1.35 22.30 28.60
C LYS A 436 0.19 21.30 28.69
N PHE A 437 -1.04 21.77 28.94
CA PHE A 437 -2.19 20.90 29.22
C PHE A 437 -2.72 20.18 27.97
N LEU A 438 -2.56 20.76 26.77
CA LEU A 438 -2.93 20.09 25.52
C LEU A 438 -1.96 18.98 25.10
N ARG A 439 -0.77 18.87 25.72
CA ARG A 439 0.21 17.79 25.44
C ARG A 439 -0.23 16.41 25.91
N GLN A 440 -1.34 16.29 26.65
CA GLN A 440 -1.84 15.00 27.16
C GLN A 440 -2.96 14.37 26.31
N LEU A 441 -3.43 15.03 25.25
CA LEU A 441 -4.44 14.48 24.34
C LEU A 441 -3.86 13.97 23.00
N GLU A 442 -2.53 13.99 22.84
CA GLU A 442 -1.81 13.61 21.60
C GLU A 442 -0.87 12.40 21.79
N THR A 443 -1.24 11.44 22.62
CA THR A 443 -0.69 10.07 22.61
C THR A 443 -1.76 9.10 22.16
#